data_AF-A0A1B9EXS8-F1
#
_entry.id   AF-A0A1B9EXS8-F1
#
_cell.length_a   1.000
_cell.length_b   1.000
_cell.length_c   1.000
_cell.angle_alpha   90.00
_cell.angle_beta   90.00
_cell.angle_gamma   90.00
#
_symmetry.space_group_name_H-M   'P 1'
#
loop_
_entity.id
_entity.type
_entity.pdbx_description
1 polymer ?
#
loop_
_entity_poly.entity_id
_entity_poly.type
_entity_poly.pdbx_seq_one_letter_code
_entity_poly.pdbx_strand_id
1 'polypeptide(L)' 'MTGLSTILIVVGLFLAGGVYSFAKQGMPKGVIVLLSIGSVMCLVAGILRIQGLWD' A
#
# COMPACT_ATOMS: atom_id res chain seq x y z
N MET A 1 -6.22 0.94 -16.96
CA MET A 1 -6.27 0.55 -15.52
C MET A 1 -7.48 -0.35 -15.29
N THR A 2 -7.35 -1.39 -14.47
CA THR A 2 -8.49 -2.27 -14.10
C THR A 2 -9.06 -1.89 -12.73
N GLY A 3 -10.27 -2.38 -12.41
CA GLY A 3 -10.87 -2.21 -11.07
C GLY A 3 -9.97 -2.78 -9.96
N LEU A 4 -9.37 -3.94 -10.18
CA LEU A 4 -8.43 -4.54 -9.23
C LEU A 4 -7.17 -3.68 -9.01
N SER A 5 -6.56 -3.16 -10.10
CA SER A 5 -5.40 -2.26 -10.00
C SER A 5 -5.73 -1.01 -9.18
N THR A 6 -6.91 -0.43 -9.40
CA THR A 6 -7.39 0.74 -8.65
C THR A 6 -7.57 0.43 -7.17
N ILE A 7 -8.22 -0.68 -6.82
CA ILE A 7 -8.41 -1.12 -5.43
C ILE A 7 -7.06 -1.30 -4.73
N LEU A 8 -6.12 -1.99 -5.37
CA LEU A 8 -4.80 -2.24 -4.80
C LEU A 8 -4.04 -0.93 -4.53
N ILE A 9 -4.11 0.05 -5.44
CA ILE A 9 -3.47 1.36 -5.24
C ILE A 9 -4.14 2.13 -4.09
N VAL A 10 -5.47 2.22 -4.08
CA VAL A 10 -6.21 2.95 -3.03
C VAL A 10 -5.97 2.32 -1.65
N VAL A 11 -6.06 0.99 -1.55
CA VAL A 11 -5.75 0.27 -0.30
C VAL A 11 -4.29 0.48 0.09
N GLY A 12 -3.35 0.40 -0.85
CA GLY A 12 -1.93 0.64 -0.59
C GLY A 12 -1.66 2.03 0.02
N LEU A 13 -2.29 3.08 -0.54
CA LEU A 13 -2.21 4.46 -0.02
C LEU A 13 -2.90 4.59 1.35
N PHE A 14 -4.04 3.96 1.54
CA PHE A 14 -4.74 3.93 2.83
C PHE A 14 -3.86 3.28 3.92
N LEU A 15 -3.24 2.14 3.62
CA LEU A 15 -2.33 1.46 4.55
C LEU A 15 -1.09 2.31 4.85
N ALA A 16 -0.56 3.06 3.88
CA ALA A 16 0.52 4.03 4.12
C ALA A 16 0.11 5.13 5.12
N GLY A 17 -1.12 5.63 5.02
CA GLY A 17 -1.71 6.50 6.03
C GLY A 17 -1.80 5.82 7.41
N GLY A 18 -2.15 4.53 7.43
CA GLY A 18 -2.12 3.69 8.62
C GLY A 18 -0.72 3.58 9.26
N VAL A 19 0.34 3.42 8.45
CA VAL A 19 1.74 3.38 8.93
C VAL A 19 2.09 4.67 9.65
N TYR A 20 1.79 5.82 9.03
CA TYR A 20 2.03 7.13 9.65
C TYR A 20 1.26 7.28 10.97
N SER A 21 -0.02 6.90 10.97
CA SER A 21 -0.89 6.96 12.14
C SER A 21 -0.36 6.09 13.29
N PHE A 22 0.03 4.83 13.01
CA PHE A 22 0.54 3.89 14.01
C PHE A 22 1.90 4.32 14.57
N ALA A 23 2.75 4.89 13.72
CA ALA A 23 4.02 5.47 14.17
C ALA A 23 3.79 6.64 15.14
N LYS A 24 2.81 7.51 14.86
CA LYS A 24 2.44 8.63 15.76
C LYS A 24 1.81 8.16 17.07
N GLN A 25 1.09 7.04 17.05
CA GLN A 25 0.46 6.45 18.25
C GLN A 25 1.43 5.59 19.09
N GLY A 26 2.68 5.40 18.65
CA GLY A 26 3.66 4.61 19.39
C GLY A 26 3.38 3.10 19.40
N MET A 27 2.69 2.59 18.36
CA MET A 27 2.39 1.17 18.22
C MET A 27 3.66 0.31 18.12
N PRO A 28 3.60 -1.00 18.44
CA PRO A 28 4.75 -1.89 18.35
C PRO A 28 5.40 -1.87 16.95
N LYS A 29 6.73 -1.75 16.90
CA LYS A 29 7.47 -1.61 15.63
C LYS A 29 7.19 -2.75 14.65
N GLY A 30 7.01 -3.98 15.14
CA GLY A 30 6.67 -5.13 14.29
C GLY A 30 5.37 -4.94 13.52
N VAL A 31 4.35 -4.34 14.13
CA VAL A 31 3.06 -4.05 13.48
C VAL A 31 3.24 -2.98 12.42
N ILE A 32 4.01 -1.93 12.71
CA ILE A 32 4.31 -0.85 11.77
C ILE A 32 5.06 -1.40 10.55
N VAL A 33 6.04 -2.28 10.76
CA VAL A 33 6.81 -2.92 9.68
C VAL A 33 5.94 -3.85 8.85
N LEU A 34 5.08 -4.65 9.48
CA LEU A 34 4.16 -5.50 8.73
C LEU A 34 3.19 -4.68 7.87
N LEU A 35 2.64 -3.60 8.45
CA LEU A 35 1.73 -2.70 7.75
C LEU A 35 2.41 -1.97 6.59
N SER A 36 3.67 -1.56 6.76
CA SER A 36 4.44 -0.91 5.69
C SER A 36 4.75 -1.87 4.55
N ILE A 37 5.10 -3.12 4.85
CA ILE A 37 5.28 -4.17 3.82
C ILE A 37 3.97 -4.39 3.06
N GLY A 38 2.84 -4.53 3.76
CA GLY A 38 1.53 -4.69 3.12
C GLY A 38 1.15 -3.50 2.22
N SER A 39 1.40 -2.27 2.68
CA SER A 39 1.20 -1.06 1.88
C SER A 39 2.02 -1.09 0.59
N VAL A 40 3.33 -1.38 0.68
CA VAL A 40 4.22 -1.45 -0.48
C VAL A 40 3.77 -2.56 -1.43
N MET A 41 3.42 -3.74 -0.92
CA MET A 41 2.94 -4.85 -1.76
C MET A 41 1.68 -4.47 -2.55
N CYS A 42 0.70 -3.82 -1.91
CA CYS A 42 -0.50 -3.35 -2.59
C CYS A 42 -0.19 -2.30 -3.67
N LEU A 43 0.66 -1.31 -3.38
CA LEU A 43 1.04 -0.27 -4.33
C LEU A 43 1.79 -0.85 -5.54
N VAL A 44 2.82 -1.66 -5.29
CA VAL A 44 3.62 -2.30 -6.35
C VAL A 44 2.74 -3.21 -7.20
N ALA A 45 1.90 -4.04 -6.58
CA ALA A 45 0.99 -4.92 -7.30
C ALA A 45 -0.05 -4.15 -8.14
N GLY A 46 -0.53 -3.02 -7.62
CA GLY A 46 -1.46 -2.15 -8.32
C GLY A 46 -0.84 -1.46 -9.54
N ILE A 47 0.37 -0.90 -9.38
CA ILE A 47 1.15 -0.24 -10.44
C ILE A 47 1.54 -1.22 -11.55
N LEU A 48 2.02 -2.41 -11.19
CA LEU A 48 2.38 -3.44 -12.18
C LEU A 48 1.19 -3.87 -13.07
N ARG A 49 -0.05 -3.61 -12.64
CA ARG A 49 -1.29 -3.93 -13.38
C ARG A 49 -1.86 -2.76 -14.18
N ILE A 50 -1.17 -1.63 -14.24
CA ILE A 50 -1.57 -0.50 -15.10
C ILE A 50 -1.24 -0.86 -16.55
N GLN A 51 -2.28 -1.10 -17.35
CA GLN A 51 -2.17 -1.28 -18.81
C GLN A 51 -1.53 -0.03 -19.44
N GLY A 52 -0.54 -0.21 -20.34
CA GLY A 52 0.19 0.88 -20.99
C GLY A 52 1.35 1.47 -20.19
N LEU A 53 1.62 0.99 -18.96
CA LEU A 53 2.73 1.51 -18.14
C LEU A 53 4.09 0.90 -18.51
N TRP A 54 4.09 -0.26 -19.16
CA TRP A 54 5.26 -1.08 -19.47
C TRP A 54 5.48 -1.30 -20.96
N ASP A 55 4.58 -0.78 -21.79
CA ASP A 55 4.67 -0.77 -23.24
C ASP A 55 5.57 0.39 -23.70
#